data_AF-K3XRJ4-F1
#
_entry.id   AF-K3XRJ4-F1
#
_cell.length_a   1.000
_cell.length_b   1.000
_cell.length_c   1.000
_cell.angle_alpha   90.00
_cell.angle_beta   90.00
_cell.angle_gamma   90.00
#
_symmetry.space_group_name_H-M   'P 1'
#
loop_
_entity.id
_entity.type
_entity.pdbx_description
1 polymer ?
#
loop_
_entity_poly.entity_id
_entity_poly.type
_entity_poly.pdbx_seq_one_letter_code
_entity_poly.pdbx_strand_id
1 'polypeptide(L)'
;REVICYESPRPPAGIHRVVFVLFQQMARGSVDVAPLLRHNFCTRNFAVDHGLGAPVAAAFFTCQPEGGTGGRRLVLRPPRTT
;
A
#
# COMPACT_ATOMS: atom_id res chain seq x y z
N ARG A 1 -1.52 19.97 2.83
CA ARG A 1 -2.96 19.68 2.58
C ARG A 1 -3.06 18.21 2.27
N GLU A 2 -3.98 17.51 2.91
CA GLU A 2 -4.28 16.13 2.57
C GLU A 2 -5.56 16.10 1.72
N VAL A 3 -5.53 15.37 0.62
CA VAL A 3 -6.69 15.25 -0.30
C VAL A 3 -7.58 14.08 0.13
N ILE A 4 -6.97 13.04 0.70
CA ILE A 4 -7.64 11.87 1.27
C ILE A 4 -6.90 11.49 2.55
N CYS A 5 -7.63 11.31 3.66
CA CYS A 5 -7.06 10.86 4.93
C CYS A 5 -6.33 9.51 4.80
N TYR A 6 -5.11 9.43 5.32
CA TYR A 6 -4.35 8.20 5.42
C TYR A 6 -5.12 7.12 6.21
N GLU A 7 -5.12 5.91 5.69
CA GLU A 7 -5.68 4.73 6.33
C GLU A 7 -4.60 3.66 6.45
N SER A 8 -4.33 3.21 7.68
CA SER A 8 -3.33 2.17 7.91
C SER A 8 -3.73 0.86 7.20
N PRO A 9 -2.80 0.16 6.54
CA PRO A 9 -3.13 -1.03 5.77
C PRO A 9 -3.59 -2.17 6.68
N ARG A 10 -4.74 -2.77 6.35
CA ARG A 10 -5.32 -3.93 7.04
C ARG A 10 -5.66 -5.01 6.00
N PRO A 11 -4.66 -5.71 5.45
CA PRO A 11 -4.91 -6.73 4.42
C PRO A 11 -5.74 -7.87 5.02
N PRO A 12 -6.81 -8.34 4.35
CA PRO A 12 -7.64 -9.44 4.85
C PRO A 12 -6.98 -10.81 4.70
N ALA A 13 -6.09 -10.97 3.71
CA ALA A 13 -5.37 -12.21 3.44
C ALA A 13 -4.08 -11.92 2.66
N GLY A 14 -3.13 -12.87 2.67
CA GLY A 14 -1.91 -12.77 1.85
C GLY A 14 -0.92 -11.70 2.30
N ILE A 15 0.13 -11.52 1.49
CA ILE A 15 1.16 -10.49 1.67
C ILE A 15 0.89 -9.37 0.68
N HIS A 16 0.62 -8.17 1.18
CA HIS A 16 0.36 -6.98 0.39
C HIS A 16 1.60 -6.09 0.36
N ARG A 17 1.86 -5.46 -0.79
CA ARG A 17 2.87 -4.40 -0.91
C ARG A 17 2.18 -3.05 -0.82
N VAL A 18 2.58 -2.24 0.14
CA VAL A 18 2.14 -0.85 0.28
C VAL A 18 3.26 0.03 -0.21
N VAL A 19 2.96 0.88 -1.20
CA VAL A 19 3.96 1.68 -1.91
C VAL A 19 3.69 3.16 -1.64
N PHE A 20 4.71 3.86 -1.15
CA PHE A 20 4.75 5.31 -1.10
C PHE A 20 5.48 5.81 -2.34
N VAL A 21 4.86 6.72 -3.09
CA VAL A 21 5.44 7.34 -4.28
C VAL A 21 5.41 8.85 -4.10
N LEU A 22 6.55 9.50 -4.27
CA LEU A 22 6.69 10.94 -4.20
C LEU A 22 6.86 11.53 -5.59
N PHE A 23 6.06 12.54 -5.90
CA PHE A 23 6.12 13.30 -7.14
C PHE A 23 6.45 14.76 -6.86
N GLN A 24 7.13 15.42 -7.79
CA GLN A 24 7.38 16.85 -7.73
C GLN A 24 6.18 17.60 -8.34
N GLN A 25 5.52 18.46 -7.55
CA GLN A 25 4.47 19.35 -8.05
C GLN A 25 5.10 20.64 -8.59
N MET A 26 4.77 20.99 -9.84
CA MET A 26 5.27 22.22 -10.48
C MET A 26 4.57 23.48 -9.97
N ALA A 27 3.34 23.35 -9.46
CA ALA A 27 2.58 24.44 -8.86
C ALA A 27 1.78 23.95 -7.64
N ARG A 28 1.59 24.85 -6.67
CA ARG A 28 0.68 24.63 -5.53
C ARG A 28 -0.75 24.53 -6.04
N GLY A 29 -1.53 23.60 -5.49
CA GLY A 29 -2.92 23.40 -5.90
C GLY A 29 -3.13 22.50 -7.14
N SER A 30 -2.06 21.92 -7.70
CA SER A 30 -2.18 21.03 -8.88
C SER A 30 -2.94 19.72 -8.59
N VAL A 31 -3.06 19.34 -7.32
CA VAL A 31 -3.77 18.13 -6.87
C VAL A 31 -4.72 18.51 -5.75
N ASP A 32 -5.94 18.87 -6.12
CA ASP A 32 -6.91 19.46 -5.20
C ASP A 32 -8.22 18.66 -5.07
N VAL A 33 -8.40 17.67 -5.94
CA VAL A 33 -9.62 16.87 -6.03
C VAL A 33 -9.32 15.43 -5.62
N ALA A 34 -10.11 14.92 -4.69
CA ALA A 34 -10.01 13.52 -4.27
C ALA A 34 -10.62 12.60 -5.33
N PRO A 35 -10.00 11.44 -5.63
CA PRO A 35 -10.65 10.41 -6.42
C PRO A 35 -11.91 9.91 -5.70
N LEU A 36 -12.95 9.61 -6.47
CA LEU A 36 -14.25 9.15 -5.97
C LEU A 36 -14.16 7.80 -5.25
N LEU A 37 -13.24 6.94 -5.67
CA LEU A 37 -13.03 5.60 -5.14
C LEU A 37 -11.55 5.40 -4.81
N ARG A 38 -11.27 4.79 -3.65
CA ARG A 38 -9.90 4.42 -3.23
C ARG A 38 -9.40 3.15 -3.93
N HIS A 39 -10.30 2.22 -4.21
CA HIS A 39 -9.95 0.96 -4.88
C HIS A 39 -9.74 1.20 -6.38
N ASN A 40 -8.95 0.34 -7.03
CA ASN A 40 -8.57 0.46 -8.45
C ASN A 40 -7.84 1.78 -8.79
N PHE A 41 -7.20 2.42 -7.82
CA PHE A 41 -6.37 3.60 -8.07
C PHE A 41 -5.11 3.24 -8.87
N CYS A 42 -4.83 3.99 -9.93
CA CYS A 42 -3.65 3.83 -10.76
C CYS A 42 -2.72 5.04 -10.61
N THR A 43 -1.59 4.85 -9.93
CA THR A 43 -0.59 5.91 -9.70
C THR A 43 -0.03 6.50 -11.01
N ARG A 44 0.07 5.68 -12.07
CA ARG A 44 0.58 6.13 -13.37
C ARG A 44 -0.40 7.09 -14.06
N ASN A 45 -1.69 6.74 -14.09
CA ASN A 45 -2.71 7.61 -14.69
C ASN A 45 -2.80 8.91 -13.90
N PHE A 46 -2.80 8.83 -12.57
CA PHE A 46 -2.76 10.01 -11.70
C PHE A 46 -1.60 10.95 -12.01
N ALA A 47 -0.39 10.43 -12.25
CA ALA A 47 0.76 11.26 -12.60
C ALA A 47 0.60 11.95 -13.97
N VAL A 48 -0.04 11.30 -14.93
CA VAL A 48 -0.35 11.88 -16.25
C VAL A 48 -1.41 12.96 -16.13
N ASP A 49 -2.52 12.66 -15.46
CA ASP A 49 -3.67 13.57 -15.32
C ASP A 49 -3.31 14.88 -14.61
N HIS A 50 -2.36 14.82 -13.67
CA HIS A 50 -1.88 15.98 -12.92
C HIS A 50 -0.53 16.55 -13.41
N GLY A 51 0.00 16.07 -14.53
CA GLY A 51 1.25 16.57 -15.12
C GLY A 51 2.47 16.47 -14.19
N LEU A 52 2.53 15.42 -13.36
CA LEU A 52 3.54 15.24 -12.30
C LEU A 52 4.87 14.66 -12.81
N GLY A 53 4.89 14.14 -14.04
CA GLY A 53 6.07 13.52 -14.61
C GLY A 53 6.47 12.20 -13.92
N ALA A 54 7.78 11.94 -13.86
CA ALA A 54 8.32 10.74 -13.22
C ALA A 54 8.37 10.90 -11.69
N PRO A 55 8.22 9.80 -10.91
CA PRO A 55 8.39 9.85 -9.47
C PRO A 55 9.83 10.22 -9.11
N VAL A 56 10.00 11.09 -8.11
CA VAL A 56 11.33 11.52 -7.62
C VAL A 56 11.87 10.60 -6.53
N ALA A 57 10.97 9.89 -5.83
CA ALA A 57 11.34 8.85 -4.88
C ALA A 57 10.20 7.84 -4.72
N ALA A 58 10.55 6.63 -4.29
CA ALA A 58 9.59 5.60 -3.92
C ALA A 58 10.14 4.73 -2.79
N ALA A 59 9.25 4.29 -1.91
CA ALA A 59 9.53 3.30 -0.87
C ALA A 59 8.37 2.31 -0.79
N PHE A 60 8.63 1.09 -0.36
CA PHE A 60 7.56 0.13 -0.12
C PHE A 60 7.86 -0.72 1.11
N PHE A 61 6.80 -1.26 1.68
CA PHE A 61 6.87 -2.30 2.69
C PHE A 61 5.84 -3.38 2.40
N THR A 62 6.07 -4.56 2.95
CA THR A 62 5.11 -5.65 2.93
C THR A 62 4.30 -5.67 4.21
N CYS A 63 2.99 -5.87 4.11
CA CYS A 63 2.12 -6.10 5.26
C CYS A 63 1.30 -7.38 5.07
N GLN A 64 0.92 -7.99 6.18
CA GLN A 64 0.11 -9.21 6.23
C GLN A 64 -0.82 -9.14 7.46
N PRO A 65 -1.88 -9.96 7.52
CA PRO A 65 -2.70 -10.06 8.72
C PRO A 65 -1.86 -10.40 9.96
N GLU A 66 -2.26 -9.95 11.15
CA GLU A 66 -1.54 -10.22 12.41
C GLU A 66 -1.34 -11.72 12.69
N GLY A 67 -2.32 -12.55 12.31
CA GLY A 67 -2.23 -14.01 12.39
C GLY A 67 -1.32 -14.67 11.34
N GLY A 68 -0.61 -13.87 10.54
CA GLY A 68 0.16 -14.33 9.38
C GLY A 68 -0.72 -14.79 8.22
N THR A 69 -0.09 -15.36 7.20
CA THR A 69 -0.75 -15.83 5.97
C THR A 69 -1.25 -17.28 6.04
N GLY A 70 -1.29 -17.88 7.24
CA GLY A 70 -1.79 -19.25 7.41
C GLY A 70 -0.86 -20.34 6.86
N GLY A 71 0.46 -20.09 6.82
CA GLY A 71 1.45 -21.12 6.50
C GLY A 71 1.30 -22.34 7.41
N ARG A 72 1.51 -23.55 6.87
CA ARG A 72 1.37 -24.83 7.57
C ARG A 72 2.01 -24.76 8.96
N ARG A 73 1.18 -24.77 10.01
CA ARG A 73 1.64 -24.95 11.39
C ARG A 73 2.32 -26.32 11.44
N LEU A 74 3.65 -26.35 11.44
CA LEU A 74 4.38 -27.54 11.86
C LEU A 74 4.02 -27.74 13.34
N VAL A 75 2.99 -28.53 13.59
CA VAL A 75 2.72 -29.04 14.92
C VAL A 75 3.89 -29.96 15.22
N LEU A 76 4.92 -29.42 15.89
CA LEU A 76 5.92 -30.24 16.56
C LEU A 76 5.14 -31.06 17.60
N ARG A 77 4.71 -32.26 17.21
CA ARG A 77 4.20 -33.24 18.17
C ARG A 77 5.34 -33.52 19.13
N PRO A 78 5.17 -33.33 20.46
CA PRO A 78 6.19 -33.77 21.39
C PRO A 78 6.40 -35.28 21.26
N PRO A 79 7.65 -35.78 21.40
CA PRO A 79 7.92 -37.20 21.31
C PRO A 79 7.12 -37.94 22.39
N ARG A 80 6.47 -39.04 22.03
CA ARG A 80 5.84 -39.94 22.99
C ARG A 80 6.96 -40.57 23.83
N THR A 81 7.00 -40.23 25.11
CA THR A 81 7.74 -41.02 26.10
C THR A 81 6.97 -42.31 26.33
N THR A 82 7.54 -43.43 25.88
CA THR A 82 7.14 -44.78 26.32
C THR A 82 7.80 -45.10 27.64
#